data_AF-A0A225B9D1-F1
#
_entry.id   AF-A0A225B9D1-F1
#
_cell.length_a   1.000
_cell.length_b   1.000
_cell.length_c   1.000
_cell.angle_alpha   90.00
_cell.angle_beta   90.00
_cell.angle_gamma   90.00
#
_symmetry.space_group_name_H-M   'P 1'
#
loop_
_entity.id
_entity.type
_entity.pdbx_description
1 polymer ?
#
loop_
_entity_poly.entity_id
_entity_poly.type
_entity_poly.pdbx_seq_one_letter_code
_entity_poly.pdbx_strand_id
1 'polypeptide(L)'
;MPMDGFVDFQEIPTGEPRNVHGIVFLWYFEPDRVIRNLLEDTYKVMSRMLQRREFEKSRIQILLEKAERSEIKGNEEKYLTEFELMHLKQWKKKKALFWAMIVQFSEVVLRSL
;
A
#
# COMPACT_ATOMS: atom_id res chain seq x y z
N MET A 1 20.61 1.36 -9.56
CA MET A 1 20.95 0.85 -8.22
C MET A 1 20.59 -0.63 -8.18
N PRO A 2 21.32 -1.49 -7.44
CA PRO A 2 20.90 -2.88 -7.25
C PRO A 2 19.45 -2.88 -6.80
N MET A 3 18.61 -3.61 -7.52
CA MET A 3 17.14 -3.58 -7.51
C MET A 3 16.53 -3.38 -6.12
N ASP A 4 16.32 -2.12 -5.68
CA ASP A 4 15.67 -1.69 -4.44
C ASP A 4 16.00 -2.50 -3.16
N GLY A 5 17.23 -3.03 -3.04
CA GLY A 5 17.65 -3.85 -1.89
C GLY A 5 17.20 -5.31 -1.90
N PHE A 6 16.60 -5.78 -3.00
CA PHE A 6 16.22 -7.18 -3.20
C PHE A 6 17.37 -8.09 -3.61
N VAL A 7 18.39 -7.53 -4.27
CA VAL A 7 19.52 -8.30 -4.81
C VAL A 7 20.81 -7.55 -4.56
N ASP A 8 21.80 -8.26 -4.04
CA ASP A 8 23.14 -7.74 -3.80
C ASP A 8 24.12 -8.25 -4.85
N PHE A 9 25.24 -7.55 -4.92
CA PHE A 9 26.39 -7.94 -5.71
C PHE A 9 27.58 -8.19 -4.81
N GLN A 10 28.24 -9.31 -5.01
CA GLN A 10 29.56 -9.56 -4.45
C GLN A 10 30.58 -9.51 -5.58
N GLU A 11 31.54 -8.60 -5.44
CA GLU A 11 32.71 -8.54 -6.32
C GLU A 11 33.77 -9.50 -5.81
N ILE A 12 34.16 -10.46 -6.66
CA ILE A 12 35.20 -11.43 -6.35
C ILE A 12 36.40 -11.16 -7.27
N PRO A 13 37.55 -10.72 -6.74
CA PRO A 13 38.76 -10.54 -7.53
C PRO A 13 39.30 -11.92 -7.93
N THR A 14 39.44 -12.16 -9.23
CA THR A 14 39.81 -13.48 -9.77
C THR A 14 41.25 -13.51 -10.31
N GLY A 15 42.07 -12.50 -10.01
CA GLY A 15 43.45 -12.36 -10.52
C GLY A 15 44.54 -12.53 -9.45
N GLU A 16 45.68 -13.11 -9.83
CA GLU A 16 46.95 -12.89 -9.14
C GLU A 16 47.32 -11.40 -9.16
N PRO A 17 48.07 -10.87 -8.17
CA PRO A 17 48.29 -9.43 -7.97
C PRO A 17 48.98 -8.70 -9.15
N ARG A 18 49.37 -9.39 -10.23
CA ARG A 18 50.00 -8.83 -11.43
C ARG A 18 49.14 -8.83 -12.70
N ASN A 19 47.91 -9.36 -12.67
CA ASN A 19 46.97 -9.31 -13.81
C ASN A 19 45.72 -8.48 -13.47
N VAL A 20 45.47 -7.44 -14.28
CA VAL A 20 44.45 -6.40 -14.01
C VAL A 20 43.04 -6.80 -14.48
N HIS A 21 42.85 -7.98 -15.05
CA HIS A 21 41.60 -8.36 -15.70
C HIS A 21 40.96 -9.60 -15.06
N GLY A 22 39.94 -9.36 -14.23
CA GLY A 22 39.00 -10.40 -13.80
C GLY A 22 38.27 -10.05 -12.51
N ILE A 23 37.32 -9.11 -12.56
CA ILE A 23 36.31 -8.98 -11.49
C ILE A 23 35.12 -9.82 -11.93
N VAL A 24 34.78 -10.84 -11.14
CA VAL A 24 33.53 -11.59 -11.33
C VAL A 24 32.49 -11.00 -10.38
N PHE A 25 31.29 -10.74 -10.91
CA PHE A 25 30.15 -10.30 -10.12
C PHE A 25 29.26 -11.50 -9.81
N LEU A 26 29.14 -11.84 -8.53
CA LEU A 26 28.17 -12.81 -8.06
C LEU A 26 26.90 -12.07 -7.63
N TRP A 27 25.78 -12.43 -8.25
CA TRP A 27 24.46 -11.99 -7.82
C TRP A 27 23.96 -12.94 -6.74
N TYR A 28 23.55 -12.39 -5.61
CA TYR A 28 22.93 -13.17 -4.54
C TYR A 28 21.79 -12.39 -3.92
N PHE A 29 20.83 -13.12 -3.35
CA PHE A 29 19.80 -12.53 -2.52
C PHE A 29 19.70 -13.32 -1.23
N GLU A 30 19.43 -12.63 -0.13
CA GLU A 30 19.20 -13.23 1.18
C GLU A 30 17.68 -13.30 1.40
N PRO A 31 17.06 -14.49 1.35
CA PRO A 31 15.61 -14.62 1.39
C PRO A 31 14.98 -13.95 2.62
N ASP A 32 15.58 -14.14 3.79
CA ASP A 32 15.04 -13.58 5.04
C ASP A 32 15.06 -12.05 5.05
N ARG A 33 16.10 -11.45 4.46
CA ARG A 33 16.19 -9.99 4.36
C ARG A 33 15.16 -9.44 3.38
N VAL A 34 14.98 -10.12 2.23
CA VAL A 34 13.95 -9.76 1.25
C VAL A 34 12.55 -9.84 1.86
N ILE A 35 12.25 -10.91 2.60
CA ILE A 35 10.96 -11.08 3.27
C ILE A 35 10.76 -10.00 4.34
N ARG A 36 11.77 -9.68 5.16
CA ARG A 36 11.70 -8.59 6.14
C ARG A 36 11.40 -7.23 5.50
N ASN A 37 12.12 -6.89 4.43
CA ASN A 37 11.91 -5.63 3.71
C ASN A 37 10.50 -5.57 3.09
N LEU A 38 10.05 -6.66 2.46
CA LEU A 38 8.71 -6.76 1.89
C LEU A 38 7.62 -6.60 2.96
N LEU A 39 7.79 -7.24 4.12
CA LEU A 39 6.88 -7.11 5.26
C LEU A 39 6.83 -5.66 5.75
N GLU A 40 7.98 -5.03 5.96
CA GLU A 40 8.08 -3.64 6.42
C GLU A 40 7.36 -2.69 5.47
N ASP A 41 7.61 -2.82 4.16
CA ASP A 41 6.96 -2.00 3.14
C ASP A 41 5.45 -2.27 3.07
N THR A 42 5.04 -3.53 3.21
CA THR A 42 3.61 -3.90 3.26
C THR A 42 2.91 -3.22 4.44
N TYR A 43 3.50 -3.27 5.64
CA TYR A 43 2.95 -2.59 6.82
C TYR A 43 2.92 -1.06 6.65
N LYS A 44 3.97 -0.46 6.08
CA LYS A 44 3.99 0.98 5.77
C LYS A 44 2.87 1.37 4.81
N VAL A 45 2.65 0.60 3.75
CA VAL A 45 1.57 0.84 2.79
C VAL A 45 0.20 0.74 3.47
N MET A 46 -0.04 -0.30 4.27
CA MET A 46 -1.30 -0.47 5.03
C MET A 46 -1.55 0.73 5.96
N SER A 47 -0.54 1.16 6.71
CA SER A 47 -0.62 2.33 7.60
C SER A 47 -0.97 3.61 6.84
N ARG A 48 -0.28 3.88 5.71
CA ARG A 48 -0.57 5.05 4.85
C ARG A 48 -1.97 5.00 4.25
N MET A 49 -2.46 3.83 3.87
CA MET A 49 -3.82 3.66 3.33
C MET A 49 -4.89 3.96 4.39
N LEU A 50 -4.69 3.50 5.63
CA LEU A 50 -5.58 3.83 6.75
C LEU A 50 -5.59 5.33 7.05
N GLN A 51 -4.40 5.95 7.15
CA GLN A 51 -4.28 7.39 7.36
C GLN A 51 -4.95 8.19 6.23
N ARG A 52 -4.71 7.81 4.97
CA ARG A 52 -5.32 8.47 3.82
C ARG A 52 -6.83 8.32 3.80
N ARG A 53 -7.36 7.15 4.18
CA ARG A 53 -8.79 6.91 4.29
C ARG A 53 -9.42 7.84 5.34
N GLU A 54 -8.83 7.99 6.51
CA GLU A 54 -9.34 8.90 7.54
C GLU A 54 -9.28 10.37 7.10
N PHE A 55 -8.22 10.76 6.39
CA PHE A 55 -8.14 12.08 5.78
C PHE A 55 -9.23 12.32 4.71
N GLU A 56 -9.48 11.36 3.81
CA GLU A 56 -10.55 11.50 2.83
C GLU A 56 -11.94 11.48 3.48
N LYS A 57 -12.10 10.76 4.60
CA LYS A 57 -13.33 10.76 5.42
C LYS A 57 -13.59 12.13 6.04
N SER A 58 -12.56 12.75 6.64
CA SER A 58 -12.71 14.04 7.32
C SER A 58 -13.14 15.15 6.36
N ARG A 59 -12.69 15.10 5.09
CA ARG A 59 -13.08 16.05 4.04
C ARG A 59 -14.58 16.05 3.71
N ILE A 60 -15.29 14.97 4.00
CA ILE A 60 -16.73 14.82 3.72
C ILE A 60 -17.52 14.55 5.00
N GLN A 61 -16.93 14.78 6.17
CA GLN A 61 -17.51 14.38 7.45
C GLN A 61 -18.92 14.96 7.65
N ILE A 62 -19.13 16.23 7.30
CA ILE A 62 -20.44 16.89 7.39
C ILE A 62 -21.51 16.16 6.56
N LEU A 63 -21.15 15.74 5.35
CA LEU A 63 -22.04 14.98 4.47
C LEU A 63 -22.33 13.58 5.03
N LEU A 64 -21.31 12.93 5.61
CA LEU A 64 -21.49 11.62 6.25
C LEU A 64 -22.40 11.72 7.47
N GLU A 65 -22.21 12.71 8.32
CA GLU A 65 -23.07 12.97 9.49
C GLU A 65 -24.51 13.26 9.07
N LYS A 66 -24.71 14.04 7.99
CA LYS A 66 -26.04 14.26 7.39
C LYS A 66 -26.65 12.93 6.91
N ALA A 67 -25.89 12.11 6.19
CA ALA A 67 -26.37 10.84 5.64
C ALA A 67 -26.61 9.74 6.70
N GLU A 68 -25.91 9.79 7.83
CA GLU A 68 -26.07 8.84 8.93
C GLU A 68 -27.32 9.09 9.79
N ARG A 69 -27.97 10.26 9.65
CA ARG A 69 -29.25 10.54 10.32
C ARG A 69 -30.29 9.51 9.92
N SER A 70 -31.01 8.98 10.92
CA SER A 70 -31.97 7.89 10.78
C SER A 70 -33.06 8.15 9.73
N GLU A 71 -33.50 9.40 9.57
CA GLU A 71 -34.52 9.79 8.58
C GLU A 71 -34.00 9.85 7.14
N ILE A 72 -32.69 10.04 6.96
CA ILE A 72 -32.03 10.18 5.65
C ILE A 72 -31.49 8.82 5.19
N LYS A 73 -31.07 7.98 6.14
CA LYS A 73 -30.54 6.65 5.87
C LYS A 73 -31.58 5.77 5.17
N GLY A 74 -31.28 5.34 3.96
CA GLY A 74 -32.20 4.54 3.12
C GLY A 74 -33.16 5.38 2.27
N ASN A 75 -33.18 6.70 2.45
CA ASN A 75 -33.96 7.65 1.63
C ASN A 75 -33.06 8.77 1.10
N GLU A 76 -31.78 8.44 0.85
CA GLU A 76 -30.70 9.33 0.46
C GLU A 76 -31.13 10.23 -0.73
N GLU A 77 -31.79 9.66 -1.74
CA GLU A 77 -32.24 10.36 -2.95
C GLU A 77 -33.30 11.44 -2.72
N LYS A 78 -34.04 11.37 -1.60
CA LYS A 78 -35.09 12.33 -1.26
C LYS A 78 -34.56 13.54 -0.48
N TYR A 79 -33.48 13.36 0.28
CA TYR A 79 -32.99 14.35 1.24
C TYR A 79 -31.61 14.93 0.89
N LEU A 80 -30.89 14.32 -0.05
CA LEU A 80 -29.61 14.79 -0.53
C LEU A 80 -29.75 15.39 -1.92
N THR A 81 -28.99 16.45 -2.17
CA THR A 81 -28.85 17.03 -3.50
C THR A 81 -28.10 16.07 -4.44
N GLU A 82 -28.28 16.22 -5.75
CA GLU A 82 -27.57 15.42 -6.76
C GLU A 82 -26.04 15.47 -6.58
N PHE A 83 -25.51 16.64 -6.22
CA PHE A 83 -24.09 16.82 -5.90
C PHE A 83 -23.66 16.01 -4.67
N GLU A 84 -24.42 16.08 -3.58
CA GLU A 84 -24.16 15.30 -2.37
C GLU A 84 -24.22 13.79 -2.62
N LEU A 85 -25.20 13.32 -3.40
CA LEU A 85 -25.31 11.92 -3.81
C LEU A 85 -24.09 11.47 -4.63
N MET A 86 -23.65 12.29 -5.58
CA MET A 86 -22.44 12.02 -6.36
C MET A 86 -21.21 11.90 -5.45
N HIS A 87 -21.02 12.84 -4.52
CA HIS A 87 -19.91 12.82 -3.57
C HIS A 87 -19.95 11.60 -2.64
N LEU A 88 -21.14 11.23 -2.17
CA LEU A 88 -21.35 10.07 -1.31
C LEU A 88 -21.09 8.75 -2.06
N LYS A 89 -21.47 8.66 -3.34
CA LYS A 89 -21.14 7.53 -4.22
C LYS A 89 -19.63 7.42 -4.48
N GLN A 90 -18.98 8.54 -4.78
CA GLN A 90 -17.53 8.59 -4.96
C GLN A 90 -16.79 8.17 -3.68
N TRP A 91 -17.27 8.59 -2.51
CA TRP A 91 -16.74 8.15 -1.22
C TRP A 91 -16.91 6.65 -1.01
N LYS A 92 -18.11 6.10 -1.21
CA LYS A 92 -18.38 4.66 -1.09
C LYS A 92 -17.41 3.85 -1.98
N LYS A 93 -17.15 4.32 -3.21
CA LYS A 93 -16.19 3.73 -4.15
C LYS A 93 -14.74 3.80 -3.63
N LYS A 94 -14.27 4.97 -3.20
CA LYS A 94 -12.91 5.14 -2.63
C LYS A 94 -12.71 4.27 -1.39
N LYS A 95 -13.69 4.26 -0.49
CA LYS A 95 -13.68 3.45 0.73
C LYS A 95 -13.54 1.96 0.41
N ALA A 96 -14.26 1.47 -0.60
CA ALA A 96 -14.15 0.08 -1.05
C ALA A 96 -12.74 -0.25 -1.58
N LEU A 97 -12.14 0.66 -2.36
CA LEU A 97 -10.77 0.47 -2.85
C LEU A 97 -9.74 0.43 -1.72
N PHE A 98 -9.82 1.34 -0.74
CA PHE A 98 -8.93 1.31 0.42
C PHE A 98 -9.05 0.00 1.19
N TRP A 99 -10.27 -0.49 1.41
CA TRP A 99 -10.49 -1.76 2.09
C TRP A 99 -9.97 -2.95 1.30
N ALA A 100 -10.25 -3.03 0.00
CA ALA A 100 -9.77 -4.12 -0.85
C ALA A 100 -8.24 -4.20 -0.82
N MET A 101 -7.57 -3.05 -0.90
CA MET A 101 -6.12 -2.96 -0.86
C MET A 101 -5.56 -3.43 0.49
N ILE A 102 -6.16 -3.01 1.61
CA ILE A 102 -5.75 -3.46 2.96
C ILE A 102 -5.92 -4.98 3.11
N VAL A 103 -7.04 -5.53 2.64
CA VAL A 103 -7.30 -6.98 2.69
C VAL A 103 -6.26 -7.75 1.88
N GLN A 104 -5.97 -7.30 0.65
CA GLN A 104 -4.97 -7.94 -0.20
C GLN A 104 -3.58 -7.91 0.43
N PHE A 105 -3.18 -6.79 1.04
CA PHE A 105 -1.89 -6.71 1.74
C PHE A 105 -1.86 -7.55 3.02
N SER A 106 -2.98 -7.64 3.75
CA SER A 106 -3.05 -8.51 4.93
C SER A 106 -2.87 -9.99 4.57
N GLU A 107 -3.32 -10.41 3.39
CA GLU A 107 -3.10 -11.77 2.89
C GLU A 107 -1.61 -12.04 2.60
N VAL A 108 -0.88 -11.06 2.07
CA VAL A 108 0.57 -11.16 1.85
C VAL A 108 1.31 -11.37 3.18
N VAL A 109 0.92 -10.62 4.21
CA VAL A 109 1.47 -10.77 5.57
C VAL A 109 1.15 -12.16 6.14
N LEU A 110 -0.09 -12.62 6.01
CA LEU A 110 -0.50 -13.93 6.52
C LEU A 110 0.22 -15.09 5.85
N ARG A 111 0.59 -14.97 4.57
CA ARG A 111 1.32 -16.00 3.82
C ARG A 111 2.83 -15.99 4.05
N SER A 112 3.35 -14.98 4.75
CA SER A 112 4.78 -14.84 5.07
C SER A 112 5.12 -15.19 6.52
N LEU A 113 4.12 -15.63 7.29
CA LEU A 113 4.23 -16.24 8.63
C LEU A 113 4.12 -17.77 8.52
#